data_AF-A0A957PM62-F1
#
_entry.id   AF-A0A957PM62-F1
#
_cell.length_a   1.000
_cell.length_b   1.000
_cell.length_c   1.000
_cell.angle_alpha   90.00
_cell.angle_beta   90.00
_cell.angle_gamma   90.00
#
_symmetry.space_group_name_H-M   'P 1'
#
loop_
_entity.id
_entity.type
_entity.pdbx_description
1 polymer ?
#
loop_
_entity_poly.entity_id
_entity_poly.type
_entity_poly.pdbx_seq_one_letter_code
_entity_poly.pdbx_strand_id
1 'polypeptide(L)'
;MFTDVEVRQAVEFESATHPVLSIYLNVDPHRRSPEKYKLALRSLLDKAEGAAPQDVKRMQNYVEMGYNWQGRGIIMFSCEAEGFWWANSLTVPVEDSVMVGRRPYVRQLAALLDAYERYGVIHVDQEGARLYVFNMGVLEAVEGFLGEEVKKHKAGGWAAARYQRSEKG
;
A
#
# COMPACT_ATOMS: atom_id res chain seq x y z
N MET A 1 -2.79 -6.51 1.85
CA MET A 1 -2.02 -6.67 0.61
C MET A 1 -2.96 -6.28 -0.50
N PHE A 2 -2.66 -5.22 -1.27
CA PHE A 2 -3.47 -4.91 -2.45
C PHE A 2 -3.15 -5.96 -3.50
N THR A 3 -4.17 -6.67 -3.96
CA THR A 3 -4.01 -7.53 -5.14
C THR A 3 -4.20 -6.69 -6.40
N ASP A 4 -3.51 -7.07 -7.49
CA ASP A 4 -3.70 -6.43 -8.80
C ASP A 4 -5.19 -6.46 -9.23
N VAL A 5 -5.92 -7.51 -8.85
CA VAL A 5 -7.33 -7.69 -9.16
C VAL A 5 -8.20 -6.65 -8.45
N GLU A 6 -7.98 -6.42 -7.16
CA GLU A 6 -8.72 -5.40 -6.39
C GLU A 6 -8.47 -3.99 -6.91
N VAL A 7 -7.22 -3.68 -7.27
CA VAL A 7 -6.87 -2.38 -7.84
C VAL A 7 -7.52 -2.18 -9.21
N ARG A 8 -7.46 -3.20 -10.09
CA ARG A 8 -8.11 -3.14 -11.41
C ARG A 8 -9.61 -2.92 -11.29
N GLN A 9 -10.29 -3.62 -10.37
CA GLN A 9 -11.71 -3.42 -10.13
C GLN A 9 -12.04 -1.95 -9.81
N ALA A 10 -11.20 -1.28 -9.02
CA ALA A 10 -11.38 0.14 -8.71
C ALA A 10 -11.08 1.06 -9.89
N VAL A 11 -10.06 0.75 -10.70
CA VAL A 11 -9.66 1.60 -11.83
C VAL A 11 -10.62 1.48 -13.01
N GLU A 12 -11.14 0.27 -13.26
CA GLU A 12 -11.98 -0.03 -14.43
C GLU A 12 -13.46 0.29 -14.18
N PHE A 13 -13.87 0.55 -12.94
CA PHE A 13 -15.26 0.90 -12.63
C PHE A 13 -15.65 2.25 -13.24
N GLU A 14 -16.79 2.26 -13.92
CA GLU A 14 -17.42 3.45 -14.46
C GLU A 14 -18.93 3.34 -14.31
N SER A 15 -19.57 4.42 -13.87
CA SER A 15 -21.02 4.56 -13.92
C SER A 15 -21.41 5.64 -14.92
N ALA A 16 -22.32 5.30 -15.82
CA ALA A 16 -22.83 6.22 -16.84
C ALA A 16 -23.86 7.21 -16.27
N THR A 17 -24.58 6.80 -15.23
CA THR A 17 -25.80 7.47 -14.76
C THR A 17 -25.72 7.92 -13.31
N HIS A 18 -24.89 7.28 -12.48
CA HIS A 18 -24.79 7.57 -11.06
C HIS A 18 -23.38 8.11 -10.72
N PRO A 19 -23.30 9.12 -9.85
CA PRO A 19 -22.00 9.63 -9.41
C PRO A 19 -21.32 8.62 -8.49
N VAL A 20 -20.02 8.46 -8.69
CA VAL A 20 -19.10 7.73 -7.84
C VAL A 20 -18.49 8.72 -6.85
N LEU A 21 -18.68 8.45 -5.56
CA LEU A 21 -18.02 9.18 -4.49
C LEU A 21 -16.64 8.57 -4.23
N SER A 22 -15.61 9.41 -4.25
CA SER A 22 -14.23 9.02 -3.95
C SER A 22 -13.69 9.84 -2.78
N ILE A 23 -13.16 9.17 -1.76
CA ILE A 23 -12.56 9.80 -0.59
C ILE A 23 -11.20 9.21 -0.30
N TYR A 24 -10.24 10.10 -0.06
CA TYR A 24 -8.97 9.80 0.58
C TYR A 24 -8.97 10.48 1.95
N LEU A 25 -8.67 9.71 3.00
CA LEU A 25 -8.70 10.20 4.36
C LEU A 25 -7.38 9.86 5.07
N ASN A 26 -6.72 10.88 5.60
CA ASN A 26 -5.57 10.69 6.47
C ASN A 26 -6.04 10.30 7.87
N VAL A 27 -5.62 9.10 8.30
CA VAL A 27 -5.93 8.52 9.61
C VAL A 27 -4.66 8.20 10.40
N ASP A 28 -3.53 8.83 10.03
CA ASP A 28 -2.24 8.61 10.68
C ASP A 28 -2.33 8.92 12.18
N PRO A 29 -2.16 7.93 13.08
CA PRO A 29 -2.30 8.13 14.52
C PRO A 29 -1.23 9.06 15.08
N HIS A 30 -0.11 9.26 14.37
CA HIS A 30 0.92 10.23 14.76
C HIS A 30 0.50 11.68 14.48
N ARG A 31 -0.47 11.89 13.57
CA ARG A 31 -0.94 13.22 13.15
C ARG A 31 -2.33 13.55 13.69
N ARG A 32 -3.21 12.55 13.83
CA ARG A 32 -4.63 12.74 14.12
C ARG A 32 -5.14 11.74 15.14
N SER A 33 -5.93 12.27 16.08
CA SER A 33 -6.75 11.44 16.95
C SER A 33 -7.96 10.89 16.17
N PRO A 34 -8.59 9.83 16.69
CA PRO A 34 -9.91 9.34 16.27
C PRO A 34 -10.93 10.42 15.90
N GLU A 35 -11.12 11.39 16.79
CA GLU A 35 -12.13 12.43 16.65
C GLU A 35 -11.76 13.40 15.52
N LYS A 36 -10.45 13.69 15.36
CA LYS A 36 -9.95 14.62 14.36
C LYS A 36 -10.16 14.10 12.94
N TYR A 37 -9.86 12.84 12.67
CA TYR A 37 -10.08 12.32 11.32
C TYR A 37 -11.58 12.09 11.04
N LYS A 38 -12.41 11.78 12.06
CA LYS A 38 -13.88 11.73 11.91
C LYS A 38 -14.47 13.10 11.58
N LEU A 39 -13.91 14.16 12.16
CA LEU A 39 -14.27 15.53 11.81
C LEU A 39 -13.81 15.89 10.39
N ALA A 40 -12.59 15.51 10.00
CA ALA A 40 -12.09 15.70 8.65
C ALA A 40 -12.97 14.99 7.61
N LEU A 41 -13.39 13.74 7.88
CA LEU A 41 -14.32 13.01 7.03
C LEU A 41 -15.64 13.78 6.85
N ARG A 42 -16.25 14.26 7.94
CA ARG A 42 -17.47 15.08 7.85
C ARG A 42 -17.26 16.31 6.97
N SER A 43 -16.16 17.05 7.18
CA SER A 43 -15.84 18.22 6.36
C SER A 43 -15.61 17.89 4.88
N LEU A 44 -15.09 16.70 4.56
CA LEU A 44 -14.96 16.22 3.18
C LEU A 44 -16.34 15.88 2.58
N LEU A 45 -17.17 15.17 3.34
CA LEU A 45 -18.52 14.79 2.90
C LEU A 45 -19.41 16.03 2.67
N ASP A 46 -19.28 17.06 3.49
CA ASP A 46 -19.99 18.34 3.30
C ASP A 46 -19.62 19.04 1.98
N LYS A 47 -18.43 18.76 1.44
CA LYS A 47 -17.93 19.31 0.16
C LYS A 47 -18.20 18.39 -1.03
N ALA A 48 -18.82 17.23 -0.80
CA ALA A 48 -19.10 16.23 -1.84
C ALA A 48 -20.35 16.60 -2.65
N GLU A 49 -20.32 17.74 -3.32
CA GLU A 49 -21.45 18.22 -4.13
C GLU A 49 -21.84 17.20 -5.21
N GLY A 50 -23.12 16.84 -5.26
CA GLY A 50 -23.64 15.85 -6.20
C GLY A 50 -23.42 14.39 -5.79
N ALA A 51 -22.80 14.11 -4.64
CA ALA A 51 -22.73 12.75 -4.11
C ALA A 51 -24.13 12.25 -3.72
N ALA A 52 -24.40 10.97 -3.96
CA ALA A 52 -25.67 10.40 -3.55
C ALA A 52 -25.72 10.22 -2.01
N PRO A 53 -26.84 10.55 -1.34
CA PRO A 53 -26.93 10.48 0.12
C PRO A 53 -26.60 9.10 0.70
N GLN A 54 -26.91 8.04 -0.05
CA GLN A 54 -26.66 6.68 0.35
C GLN A 54 -25.15 6.33 0.33
N ASP A 55 -24.39 6.85 -0.64
CA ASP A 55 -22.93 6.72 -0.68
C ASP A 55 -22.24 7.47 0.47
N VAL A 56 -22.71 8.69 0.76
CA VAL A 56 -22.26 9.50 1.92
C VAL A 56 -22.45 8.72 3.21
N LYS A 57 -23.66 8.17 3.42
CA LYS A 57 -24.00 7.38 4.60
C LYS A 57 -23.15 6.11 4.69
N ARG A 58 -22.91 5.42 3.57
CA ARG A 58 -22.09 4.21 3.52
C ARG A 58 -20.64 4.48 3.95
N MET A 59 -20.03 5.55 3.42
CA MET A 59 -18.66 5.94 3.80
C MET A 59 -18.56 6.39 5.27
N GLN A 60 -19.54 7.15 5.75
CA GLN A 60 -19.60 7.54 7.15
C GLN A 60 -19.69 6.31 8.07
N ASN A 61 -20.61 5.39 7.79
CA ASN A 61 -20.77 4.15 8.55
C ASN A 61 -19.50 3.29 8.54
N TYR A 62 -18.80 3.20 7.40
CA TYR A 62 -17.56 2.44 7.31
C TYR A 62 -16.49 2.99 8.27
N VAL A 63 -16.29 4.29 8.31
CA VAL A 63 -15.28 4.90 9.21
C VAL A 63 -15.72 4.90 10.68
N GLU A 64 -17.02 4.99 10.95
CA GLU A 64 -17.54 5.00 12.33
C GLU A 64 -17.63 3.60 12.97
N MET A 65 -18.01 2.58 12.19
CA MET A 65 -18.35 1.25 12.69
C MET A 65 -17.44 0.13 12.15
N GLY A 66 -16.91 0.28 10.93
CA GLY A 66 -16.21 -0.78 10.20
C GLY A 66 -14.68 -0.68 10.20
N TYR A 67 -14.12 0.48 10.51
CA TYR A 67 -12.67 0.69 10.50
C TYR A 67 -12.00 0.15 11.76
N ASN A 68 -11.03 -0.75 11.58
CA ASN A 68 -10.33 -1.45 12.65
C ASN A 68 -9.14 -0.66 13.26
N TRP A 69 -9.02 0.64 12.96
CA TRP A 69 -7.95 1.54 13.45
C TRP A 69 -6.54 1.19 12.95
N GLN A 70 -6.41 0.33 11.95
CA GLN A 70 -5.12 -0.08 11.41
C GLN A 70 -4.81 0.67 10.10
N GLY A 71 -3.65 1.32 10.06
CA GLY A 71 -3.17 2.06 8.90
C GLY A 71 -2.96 3.54 9.18
N ARG A 72 -2.41 4.24 8.18
CA ARG A 72 -2.15 5.68 8.18
C ARG A 72 -3.00 6.44 7.15
N GLY A 73 -3.66 5.73 6.24
CA GLY A 73 -4.55 6.30 5.23
C GLY A 73 -5.72 5.37 4.94
N ILE A 74 -6.83 5.92 4.46
CA ILE A 74 -7.98 5.16 3.95
C ILE A 74 -8.32 5.70 2.56
N ILE A 75 -8.57 4.80 1.62
CA ILE A 75 -9.18 5.12 0.32
C ILE A 75 -10.55 4.45 0.28
N MET A 76 -11.58 5.19 -0.14
CA MET A 76 -12.93 4.68 -0.33
C MET A 76 -13.49 5.15 -1.66
N PHE A 77 -14.11 4.22 -2.39
CA PHE A 77 -14.92 4.49 -3.56
C PHE A 77 -16.29 3.83 -3.38
N SER A 78 -17.35 4.57 -3.67
CA SER A 78 -18.72 4.09 -3.50
C SER A 78 -19.61 4.57 -4.64
N CYS A 79 -20.43 3.65 -5.15
CA CYS A 79 -21.59 3.94 -5.97
C CYS A 79 -22.66 2.89 -5.66
N GLU A 80 -23.46 3.14 -4.64
CA GLU A 80 -24.43 2.18 -4.11
C GLU A 80 -25.52 1.84 -5.12
N ALA A 81 -25.92 2.80 -5.96
CA ALA A 81 -26.90 2.57 -7.02
C ALA A 81 -26.47 1.49 -8.03
N GLU A 82 -25.15 1.31 -8.21
CA GLU A 82 -24.54 0.29 -9.08
C GLU A 82 -24.00 -0.90 -8.26
N GLY A 83 -24.25 -0.93 -6.95
CA GLY A 83 -23.72 -1.96 -6.04
C GLY A 83 -22.20 -1.91 -5.82
N PHE A 84 -21.53 -0.83 -6.23
CA PHE A 84 -20.07 -0.73 -6.18
C PHE A 84 -19.59 -0.20 -4.83
N TRP A 85 -18.60 -0.90 -4.26
CA TRP A 85 -17.91 -0.51 -3.05
C TRP A 85 -16.50 -1.04 -3.03
N TRP A 86 -15.58 -0.15 -2.72
CA TRP A 86 -14.19 -0.48 -2.60
C TRP A 86 -13.58 0.39 -1.51
N ALA A 87 -13.00 -0.22 -0.50
CA ALA A 87 -12.37 0.52 0.59
C ALA A 87 -11.15 -0.23 1.10
N ASN A 88 -10.04 0.48 1.25
CA ASN A 88 -8.79 -0.10 1.71
C ASN A 88 -8.04 0.83 2.65
N SER A 89 -7.43 0.24 3.67
CA SER A 89 -6.50 0.91 4.57
C SER A 89 -5.08 0.80 4.04
N LEU A 90 -4.34 1.91 4.15
CA LEU A 90 -2.97 2.05 3.68
C LEU A 90 -2.02 2.09 4.86
N THR A 91 -0.84 1.53 4.68
CA THR A 91 0.27 1.68 5.64
C THR A 91 0.97 3.02 5.53
N VAL A 92 0.54 3.91 4.63
CA VAL A 92 1.12 5.24 4.40
C VAL A 92 0.02 6.31 4.45
N PRO A 93 0.34 7.52 4.92
CA PRO A 93 -0.63 8.61 4.93
C PRO A 93 -0.98 9.05 3.51
N VAL A 94 -2.24 9.45 3.32
CA VAL A 94 -2.74 10.12 2.11
C VAL A 94 -3.11 11.57 2.41
N GLU A 95 -3.30 12.36 1.37
CA GLU A 95 -3.88 13.68 1.51
C GLU A 95 -5.41 13.59 1.53
N ASP A 96 -6.03 14.33 2.45
CA ASP A 96 -7.48 14.42 2.51
C ASP A 96 -8.03 14.98 1.19
N SER A 97 -8.86 14.21 0.52
CA SER A 97 -9.53 14.69 -0.68
C SER A 97 -10.87 14.00 -0.88
N VAL A 98 -11.76 14.71 -1.55
CA VAL A 98 -13.07 14.23 -1.96
C VAL A 98 -13.29 14.57 -3.43
N MET A 99 -13.87 13.65 -4.17
CA MET A 99 -14.22 13.84 -5.56
C MET A 99 -15.51 13.11 -5.88
N VAL A 100 -16.36 13.75 -6.68
CA VAL A 100 -17.59 13.17 -7.21
C VAL A 100 -17.47 13.17 -8.73
N GLY A 101 -17.65 12.02 -9.35
CA GLY A 101 -17.51 11.89 -10.81
C GLY A 101 -18.08 10.58 -11.34
N ARG A 102 -17.93 10.32 -12.63
CA ARG A 102 -18.43 9.08 -13.26
C ARG A 102 -17.52 7.86 -13.05
N ARG A 103 -16.30 8.08 -12.56
CA ARG A 103 -15.30 7.05 -12.28
C ARG A 103 -14.65 7.32 -10.93
N PRO A 104 -14.09 6.29 -10.25
CA PRO A 104 -13.25 6.48 -9.09
C PRO A 104 -12.09 7.43 -9.38
N TYR A 105 -11.85 8.37 -8.46
CA TYR A 105 -10.75 9.33 -8.60
C TYR A 105 -9.44 8.70 -8.16
N VAL A 106 -8.73 8.04 -9.07
CA VAL A 106 -7.56 7.19 -8.74
C VAL A 106 -6.22 7.91 -8.69
N ARG A 107 -6.15 9.26 -8.75
CA ARG A 107 -4.87 9.99 -8.87
C ARG A 107 -3.88 9.66 -7.75
N GLN A 108 -4.32 9.75 -6.49
CA GLN A 108 -3.45 9.45 -5.35
C GLN A 108 -3.13 7.95 -5.28
N LEU A 109 -4.08 7.08 -5.65
CA LEU A 109 -3.84 5.64 -5.72
C LEU A 109 -2.77 5.30 -6.74
N ALA A 110 -2.84 5.87 -7.95
CA ALA A 110 -1.82 5.67 -8.99
C ALA A 110 -0.44 6.15 -8.53
N ALA A 111 -0.35 7.33 -7.88
CA ALA A 111 0.90 7.82 -7.34
C ALA A 111 1.48 6.91 -6.24
N LEU A 112 0.63 6.29 -5.43
CA LEU A 112 1.05 5.32 -4.42
C LEU A 112 1.52 4.00 -5.04
N LEU A 113 0.87 3.53 -6.10
CA LEU A 113 1.27 2.31 -6.81
C LEU A 113 2.62 2.50 -7.52
N ASP A 114 2.85 3.69 -8.08
CA ASP A 114 4.12 4.06 -8.72
C ASP A 114 5.24 4.24 -7.67
N ALA A 115 4.97 4.94 -6.56
CA ALA A 115 5.96 5.21 -5.53
C ALA A 115 6.33 3.98 -4.67
N TYR A 116 5.41 3.02 -4.55
CA TYR A 116 5.61 1.80 -3.76
C TYR A 116 5.44 0.54 -4.60
N GLU A 117 5.99 0.59 -5.83
CA GLU A 117 6.08 -0.56 -6.71
C GLU A 117 6.70 -1.76 -5.98
N ARG A 118 6.26 -2.96 -6.31
CA ARG A 118 6.73 -4.18 -5.64
C ARG A 118 8.23 -4.34 -5.88
N TYR A 119 9.04 -4.25 -4.83
CA TYR A 119 10.49 -4.38 -4.93
C TYR A 119 11.03 -5.48 -4.00
N GLY A 120 12.05 -6.19 -4.49
CA GLY A 120 12.80 -7.16 -3.73
C GLY A 120 14.09 -6.55 -3.20
N VAL A 121 14.40 -6.77 -1.92
CA VAL A 121 15.72 -6.48 -1.33
C VAL A 121 16.42 -7.81 -1.07
N ILE A 122 17.62 -7.98 -1.62
CA ILE A 122 18.46 -9.14 -1.32
C ILE A 122 19.56 -8.67 -0.37
N HIS A 123 19.59 -9.24 0.83
CA HIS A 123 20.69 -9.09 1.78
C HIS A 123 21.64 -10.28 1.62
N VAL A 124 22.89 -10.03 1.24
CA VAL A 124 23.92 -11.06 1.08
C VAL A 124 25.02 -10.84 2.11
N ASP A 125 25.34 -11.87 2.88
CA ASP A 125 26.46 -11.91 3.83
C ASP A 125 27.31 -13.19 3.64
N GLN A 126 28.27 -13.43 4.54
CA GLN A 126 29.14 -14.61 4.48
C GLN A 126 28.44 -15.92 4.89
N GLU A 127 27.27 -15.84 5.54
CA GLU A 127 26.48 -16.97 6.01
C GLU A 127 25.37 -17.34 5.01
N GLY A 128 24.98 -16.43 4.11
CA GLY A 128 24.03 -16.71 3.04
C GLY A 128 23.39 -15.47 2.43
N ALA A 129 22.24 -15.67 1.79
CA ALA A 129 21.42 -14.62 1.19
C ALA A 129 19.98 -14.68 1.70
N ARG A 130 19.39 -13.52 2.02
CA ARG A 130 17.96 -13.38 2.37
C ARG A 130 17.29 -12.45 1.38
N LEU A 131 16.24 -12.93 0.72
CA LEU A 131 15.33 -12.16 -0.10
C LEU A 131 14.17 -11.65 0.75
N TYR A 132 13.96 -10.34 0.73
CA TYR A 132 12.81 -9.66 1.30
C TYR A 132 11.98 -9.11 0.15
N VAL A 133 10.70 -9.46 0.08
CA VAL A 133 9.78 -8.88 -0.91
C VAL A 133 8.91 -7.85 -0.22
N PHE A 134 8.91 -6.62 -0.72
CA PHE A 134 8.09 -5.53 -0.21
C PHE A 134 7.03 -5.13 -1.26
N ASN A 135 5.83 -4.82 -0.79
CA ASN A 135 4.76 -4.25 -1.58
C ASN A 135 4.04 -3.20 -0.74
N MET A 136 3.88 -1.99 -1.27
CA MET A 136 3.27 -0.87 -0.53
C MET A 136 3.92 -0.62 0.84
N GLY A 137 5.24 -0.81 0.92
CA GLY A 137 6.02 -0.66 2.15
C GLY A 137 5.78 -1.75 3.21
N VAL A 138 5.06 -2.82 2.87
CA VAL A 138 4.83 -3.99 3.74
C VAL A 138 5.71 -5.13 3.30
N LEU A 139 6.36 -5.81 4.24
CA LEU A 139 7.11 -7.03 3.98
C LEU A 139 6.12 -8.19 3.70
N GLU A 140 6.10 -8.66 2.46
CA GLU A 140 5.22 -9.76 2.02
C GLU A 140 5.85 -11.14 2.25
N ALA A 141 7.16 -11.26 2.00
CA ALA A 141 7.85 -12.53 2.05
C ALA A 141 9.30 -12.36 2.49
N VAL A 142 9.80 -13.37 3.20
CA VAL A 142 11.22 -13.56 3.49
C VAL A 142 11.60 -14.97 3.07
N GLU A 143 12.51 -15.08 2.12
CA GLU A 143 13.13 -16.36 1.75
C GLU A 143 14.63 -16.28 2.02
N GLY A 144 15.21 -17.35 2.56
CA GLY A 144 16.63 -17.39 2.93
C GLY A 144 17.31 -18.61 2.35
N PHE A 145 18.51 -18.42 1.82
CA PHE A 145 19.45 -19.46 1.46
C PHE A 145 20.67 -19.35 2.36
N LEU A 146 21.06 -20.44 3.04
CA LEU A 146 22.32 -20.51 3.77
C LEU A 146 23.43 -20.86 2.76
N GLY A 147 24.45 -20.02 2.67
CA GLY A 147 25.65 -20.31 1.87
C GLY A 147 26.46 -21.43 2.52
N GLU A 148 27.16 -22.22 1.71
CA GLU A 148 28.19 -23.10 2.25
C GLU A 148 29.37 -22.27 2.78
N GLU A 149 29.83 -22.62 3.98
CA GLU A 149 30.93 -21.96 4.69
C GLU A 149 32.18 -21.93 3.80
N VAL A 150 32.62 -20.73 3.38
CA VAL A 150 33.91 -20.56 2.71
C VAL A 150 34.99 -20.76 3.77
N LYS A 151 35.53 -21.98 3.85
CA LYS A 151 36.66 -22.32 4.74
C LYS A 151 37.85 -21.42 4.41
N LYS A 152 38.03 -20.34 5.17
CA LYS A 152 39.27 -19.58 5.19
C LYS A 152 40.38 -20.47 5.74
N HIS A 153 41.13 -21.12 4.87
CA HIS A 153 42.40 -21.70 5.24
C HIS A 153 43.36 -20.55 5.62
N LYS A 154 43.93 -20.59 6.84
CA LYS A 154 45.10 -19.77 7.18
C LYS A 154 46.29 -20.24 6.34
N ALA A 155 46.40 -19.75 5.11
CA ALA A 155 47.59 -19.92 4.28
C ALA A 155 48.63 -18.85 4.63
N GLY A 156 49.13 -18.88 5.88
CA GLY A 156 50.27 -18.09 6.32
C GLY A 156 51.57 -18.85 6.04
N GLY A 157 51.99 -18.93 4.78
CA GLY A 157 53.22 -19.61 4.40
C GLY A 157 53.63 -19.27 2.96
N TRP A 158 54.92 -19.37 2.66
CA TRP A 158 55.61 -18.87 1.46
C TRP A 158 55.07 -19.36 0.08
N ALA A 159 54.01 -20.17 0.07
CA ALA A 159 53.31 -20.68 -1.11
C ALA A 159 51.90 -20.08 -1.36
N ALA A 160 51.44 -19.13 -0.52
CA ALA A 160 50.09 -18.54 -0.61
C ALA A 160 49.78 -17.85 -1.95
N ALA A 161 50.80 -17.34 -2.64
CA ALA A 161 50.65 -16.64 -3.93
C ALA A 161 50.14 -17.54 -5.08
N ARG A 162 50.18 -18.88 -4.95
CA ARG A 162 49.72 -19.80 -6.01
C ARG A 162 48.22 -20.11 -5.94
N TYR A 163 47.60 -20.04 -4.77
CA TYR A 163 46.17 -20.37 -4.61
C TYR A 163 45.23 -19.19 -4.94
N GLN A 164 45.73 -17.95 -4.92
CA GLN A 164 44.93 -16.75 -5.26
C GLN A 164 44.55 -16.60 -6.75
N ARG A 165 45.01 -17.49 -7.64
CA ARG A 165 44.68 -17.43 -9.08
C ARG A 165 43.53 -18.34 -9.53
N SER A 166 42.92 -19.12 -8.63
CA SER A 166 41.88 -20.10 -8.98
C SER A 166 40.52 -19.81 -8.35
N GLU A 167 40.25 -18.60 -7.88
CA GLU A 167 38.90 -18.19 -7.46
C GLU A 167 38.34 -17.14 -8.44
N LYS A 168 38.17 -17.56 -9.69
CA LYS A 168 37.18 -16.99 -10.61
C LYS A 168 36.64 -18.12 -11.47
N GLY A 169 35.47 -18.61 -11.07
CA GLY A 169 34.61 -19.54 -11.77
C GLY A 169 33.28 -19.51 -11.05
#